data_AF-A0A1X7ARB6-F1
#
_entry.id   AF-A0A1X7ARB6-F1
#
_cell.length_a   1.000
_cell.length_b   1.000
_cell.length_c   1.000
_cell.angle_alpha   90.00
_cell.angle_beta   90.00
_cell.angle_gamma   90.00
#
_symmetry.space_group_name_H-M   'P 1'
#
loop_
_entity.id
_entity.type
_entity.pdbx_description
1 polymer ?
#
loop_
_entity_poly.entity_id
_entity_poly.type
_entity_poly.pdbx_seq_one_letter_code
_entity_poly.pdbx_strand_id
1 'polypeptide(L)'
;MTKNIENIYQTLGQNLYDCLPEIWDKASILFCVYDIDVRNTIGVSFENGNTSNNTRMSIPASSECISCFKQLYVTMQKDDSDIPWNKAYFELLPDGEFDLQFKLDDDFAWLNQTDRNSPEYSSLDGKTILQIKTWDGLAPNTPRPWLKS
;
A
#
# COMPACT_ATOMS: atom_id res chain seq x y z
N MET A 1 -0.19 3.02 -23.80
CA MET A 1 -0.68 1.65 -24.02
C MET A 1 -1.28 1.17 -22.72
N THR A 2 -2.56 0.82 -22.69
CA THR A 2 -3.20 0.18 -21.53
C THR A 2 -2.64 -1.23 -21.43
N LYS A 3 -1.92 -1.55 -20.33
CA LYS A 3 -1.53 -2.94 -20.07
C LYS A 3 -2.81 -3.73 -19.74
N ASN A 4 -2.97 -4.95 -20.28
CA ASN A 4 -3.97 -5.88 -19.76
C ASN A 4 -3.67 -6.13 -18.26
N ILE A 5 -4.69 -6.38 -17.45
CA ILE A 5 -4.57 -6.63 -16.00
C ILE A 5 -3.52 -7.72 -15.70
N GLU A 6 -3.50 -8.80 -16.49
CA GLU A 6 -2.49 -9.86 -16.37
C GLU A 6 -1.05 -9.34 -16.57
N ASN A 7 -0.85 -8.48 -17.58
CA ASN A 7 0.46 -7.85 -17.82
C ASN A 7 0.85 -6.92 -16.66
N ILE A 8 -0.12 -6.28 -15.99
CA ILE A 8 0.15 -5.47 -14.80
C ILE A 8 0.66 -6.37 -13.68
N TYR A 9 0.00 -7.49 -13.41
CA TYR A 9 0.40 -8.42 -12.34
C TYR A 9 1.79 -9.01 -12.60
N GLN A 10 2.06 -9.44 -13.83
CA GLN A 10 3.38 -9.93 -14.22
C GLN A 10 4.45 -8.83 -14.08
N THR A 11 4.13 -7.58 -14.46
CA THR A 11 5.06 -6.45 -14.30
C THR A 11 5.39 -6.23 -12.82
N LEU A 12 4.39 -6.23 -11.95
CA LEU A 12 4.57 -6.04 -10.50
C LEU A 12 5.43 -7.16 -9.91
N GLY A 13 5.12 -8.41 -10.25
CA GLY A 13 5.87 -9.58 -9.80
C GLY A 13 7.33 -9.54 -10.25
N GLN A 14 7.59 -9.28 -11.53
CA GLN A 14 8.96 -9.21 -12.06
C GLN A 14 9.76 -8.07 -11.42
N ASN A 15 9.17 -6.86 -11.34
CA ASN A 15 9.86 -5.72 -10.73
C ASN A 15 10.18 -5.96 -9.25
N LEU A 16 9.30 -6.65 -8.52
CA LEU A 16 9.56 -7.03 -7.14
C LEU A 16 10.71 -8.04 -7.09
N TYR A 17 10.60 -9.12 -7.85
CA TYR A 17 11.57 -10.23 -7.90
C TYR A 17 12.98 -9.76 -8.24
N ASP A 18 13.14 -8.88 -9.23
CA ASP A 18 14.44 -8.36 -9.69
C ASP A 18 15.21 -7.62 -8.59
N CYS A 19 14.53 -7.20 -7.52
CA CYS A 19 15.12 -6.49 -6.39
C CYS A 19 15.30 -7.38 -5.14
N LEU A 20 14.89 -8.65 -5.18
CA LEU A 20 15.01 -9.56 -4.04
C LEU A 20 16.40 -10.18 -3.95
N PRO A 21 16.87 -10.50 -2.72
CA PRO A 21 18.06 -11.32 -2.54
C PRO A 21 17.81 -12.77 -3.00
N GLU A 22 18.87 -13.59 -3.01
CA GLU A 22 18.77 -15.02 -3.37
C GLU A 22 17.86 -15.81 -2.42
N ILE A 23 17.87 -15.48 -1.12
CA ILE A 23 17.08 -16.17 -0.09
C ILE A 23 16.03 -15.21 0.48
N TRP A 24 14.77 -15.56 0.31
CA TRP A 24 13.61 -14.86 0.81
C TRP A 24 12.43 -15.83 0.89
N ASP A 25 11.49 -15.58 1.80
CA ASP A 25 10.31 -16.43 1.98
C ASP A 25 9.02 -15.73 1.53
N LYS A 26 9.01 -14.40 1.59
CA LYS A 26 7.86 -13.57 1.21
C LYS A 26 8.32 -12.18 0.83
N ALA A 27 7.74 -11.61 -0.21
CA ALA A 27 7.96 -10.22 -0.62
C ALA A 27 6.63 -9.49 -0.79
N SER A 28 6.61 -8.19 -0.55
CA SER A 28 5.39 -7.40 -0.63
C SER A 28 5.62 -5.95 -1.05
N ILE A 29 4.60 -5.38 -1.69
CA ILE A 29 4.48 -3.97 -2.02
C ILE A 29 3.20 -3.43 -1.38
N LEU A 30 3.33 -2.42 -0.54
CA LEU A 30 2.23 -1.60 -0.04
C LEU A 30 2.21 -0.28 -0.81
N PHE A 31 1.12 -0.02 -1.52
CA PHE A 31 0.90 1.23 -2.22
C PHE A 31 -0.25 2.00 -1.57
N CYS A 32 -0.02 3.26 -1.20
CA CYS A 32 -1.02 4.12 -0.57
C CYS A 32 -1.24 5.40 -1.38
N VAL A 33 -2.51 5.74 -1.59
CA VAL A 33 -2.95 6.91 -2.38
C VAL A 33 -3.31 8.05 -1.44
N TYR A 34 -2.52 9.13 -1.44
CA TYR A 34 -2.91 10.39 -0.79
C TYR A 34 -3.59 11.31 -1.81
N ASP A 35 -3.04 11.32 -3.02
CA ASP A 35 -3.52 11.97 -4.23
C ASP A 35 -2.91 11.19 -5.41
N ILE A 36 -3.75 10.59 -6.25
CA ILE A 36 -3.30 9.64 -7.27
C ILE A 36 -2.31 10.27 -8.26
N ASP A 37 -2.42 11.57 -8.52
CA ASP A 37 -1.58 12.29 -9.47
C ASP A 37 -0.40 12.99 -8.82
N VAL A 38 -0.59 13.48 -7.59
CA VAL A 38 0.39 14.36 -6.94
C VAL A 38 1.17 13.66 -5.83
N ARG A 39 0.54 12.80 -5.04
CA ARG A 39 1.14 12.22 -3.81
C ARG A 39 0.71 10.77 -3.57
N ASN A 40 1.65 9.87 -3.74
CA ASN A 40 1.51 8.47 -3.35
C ASN A 40 2.74 8.01 -2.58
N THR A 41 2.58 6.95 -1.82
CA THR A 41 3.72 6.28 -1.19
C THR A 41 3.70 4.82 -1.58
N ILE A 42 4.90 4.29 -1.81
CA ILE A 42 5.12 2.88 -2.08
C ILE A 42 6.17 2.39 -1.09
N GLY A 43 5.83 1.35 -0.35
CA GLY A 43 6.73 0.64 0.54
C GLY A 43 6.93 -0.76 0.01
N VAL A 44 8.18 -1.18 -0.17
CA VAL A 44 8.50 -2.54 -0.61
C VAL A 44 9.27 -3.23 0.49
N SER A 45 8.91 -4.46 0.80
CA SER A 45 9.58 -5.23 1.84
C SER A 45 9.58 -6.71 1.61
N PHE A 46 10.57 -7.41 2.16
CA PHE A 46 10.63 -8.86 2.16
C PHE A 46 10.98 -9.43 3.54
N GLU A 47 10.75 -10.73 3.70
CA GLU A 47 11.03 -11.53 4.88
C GLU A 47 12.00 -12.68 4.53
N ASN A 48 12.89 -13.02 5.46
CA ASN A 48 13.82 -14.14 5.36
C ASN A 48 13.95 -14.85 6.72
N GLY A 49 13.31 -15.99 6.85
CA GLY A 49 13.22 -16.85 8.02
C GLY A 49 14.50 -17.63 8.35
N ASN A 50 15.52 -17.59 7.48
CA ASN A 50 16.86 -18.12 7.80
C ASN A 50 17.69 -17.16 8.67
N THR A 51 17.23 -15.94 8.90
CA THR A 51 17.83 -15.05 9.91
C THR A 51 17.09 -15.23 11.22
N SER A 52 17.82 -15.40 12.33
CA SER A 52 17.25 -15.59 13.68
C SER A 52 16.34 -14.44 14.16
N ASN A 53 16.20 -13.38 13.36
CA ASN A 53 15.21 -12.33 13.46
C ASN A 53 14.62 -12.12 12.06
N ASN A 54 13.32 -12.33 11.86
CA ASN A 54 12.61 -11.92 10.63
C ASN A 54 12.93 -10.45 10.32
N THR A 55 13.89 -10.22 9.42
CA THR A 55 14.37 -8.87 9.14
C THR A 55 13.59 -8.33 7.96
N ARG A 56 12.67 -7.39 8.23
CA ARG A 56 11.97 -6.64 7.20
C ARG A 56 12.93 -5.62 6.60
N MET A 57 13.40 -5.86 5.39
CA MET A 57 14.25 -4.91 4.66
C MET A 57 13.40 -4.07 3.70
N SER A 58 13.75 -2.79 3.54
CA SER A 58 13.13 -1.91 2.55
C SER A 58 13.99 -1.83 1.30
N ILE A 59 13.36 -1.94 0.13
CA ILE A 59 14.01 -1.71 -1.16
C ILE A 59 13.32 -0.54 -1.90
N PRO A 60 14.03 0.20 -2.76
CA PRO A 60 13.42 1.26 -3.56
C PRO A 60 12.37 0.67 -4.50
N ALA A 61 11.22 1.32 -4.61
CA ALA A 61 10.23 0.92 -5.58
C ALA A 61 10.56 1.48 -6.97
N SER A 62 10.28 0.71 -8.02
CA SER A 62 10.41 1.19 -9.39
C SER A 62 9.28 2.16 -9.75
N SER A 63 9.57 3.12 -10.62
CA SER A 63 8.54 3.99 -11.22
C SER A 63 7.50 3.20 -12.01
N GLU A 64 7.87 2.01 -12.50
CA GLU A 64 6.96 1.11 -13.20
C GLU A 64 5.93 0.48 -12.27
N CYS A 65 6.30 0.10 -11.04
CA CYS A 65 5.34 -0.35 -10.02
C CYS A 65 4.30 0.73 -9.72
N ILE A 66 4.73 1.98 -9.56
CA ILE A 66 3.81 3.12 -9.35
C ILE A 66 2.85 3.25 -10.54
N SER A 67 3.36 3.18 -11.77
CA SER A 67 2.51 3.25 -12.97
C SER A 67 1.49 2.11 -13.04
N CYS A 68 1.88 0.90 -12.63
CA CYS A 68 0.99 -0.25 -12.55
C CYS A 68 -0.17 -0.02 -11.58
N PHE A 69 0.12 0.42 -10.35
CA PHE A 69 -0.93 0.73 -9.38
C PHE A 69 -1.84 1.87 -9.82
N LYS A 70 -1.29 2.93 -10.44
CA LYS A 70 -2.12 4.00 -11.03
C LYS A 70 -3.06 3.48 -12.12
N GLN A 71 -2.58 2.60 -12.99
CA GLN A 71 -3.42 1.99 -14.03
C GLN A 71 -4.52 1.12 -13.43
N LEU A 72 -4.22 0.34 -12.38
CA LEU A 72 -5.23 -0.45 -11.65
C LEU A 72 -6.28 0.46 -11.01
N TYR A 73 -5.85 1.57 -10.40
CA TYR A 73 -6.75 2.55 -9.81
C TYR A 73 -7.75 3.08 -10.85
N VAL A 74 -7.24 3.62 -11.96
CA VAL A 74 -8.07 4.17 -13.05
C VAL A 74 -8.98 3.11 -13.68
N THR A 75 -8.49 1.87 -13.82
CA THR A 75 -9.29 0.77 -14.39
C THR A 75 -10.47 0.37 -13.50
N MET A 76 -10.31 0.47 -12.17
CA MET A 76 -11.34 0.11 -11.20
C MET A 76 -12.29 1.27 -10.87
N GLN A 77 -11.93 2.49 -11.26
CA GLN A 77 -12.71 3.69 -11.02
C GLN A 77 -13.95 3.73 -11.95
N LYS A 78 -15.13 3.93 -11.36
CA LYS A 78 -16.40 4.00 -12.11
C LYS A 78 -16.60 5.34 -12.81
N ASP A 79 -16.21 6.42 -12.14
CA ASP A 79 -16.29 7.81 -12.61
C ASP A 79 -15.27 8.69 -11.87
N ASP A 80 -15.11 9.94 -12.29
CA ASP A 80 -14.09 10.87 -11.76
C ASP A 80 -14.20 11.14 -10.24
N SER A 81 -15.37 10.89 -9.63
CA SER A 81 -15.61 11.08 -8.20
C SER A 81 -15.43 9.81 -7.37
N ASP A 82 -15.36 8.65 -8.01
CA ASP A 82 -15.21 7.36 -7.35
C ASP A 82 -13.80 7.15 -6.82
N ILE A 83 -13.68 6.64 -5.59
CA ILE A 83 -12.41 6.25 -4.96
C ILE A 83 -12.46 4.73 -4.80
N PRO A 84 -11.96 3.96 -5.79
CA PRO A 84 -12.10 2.50 -5.80
C PRO A 84 -11.35 1.82 -4.65
N TRP A 85 -10.24 2.42 -4.19
CA TRP A 85 -9.45 2.00 -3.04
C TRP A 85 -8.45 3.11 -2.70
N ASN A 86 -7.88 3.11 -1.49
CA ASN A 86 -6.80 4.03 -1.11
C ASN A 86 -5.53 3.31 -0.64
N LYS A 87 -5.57 1.98 -0.56
CA LYS A 87 -4.42 1.10 -0.34
C LYS A 87 -4.51 -0.14 -1.23
N ALA A 88 -3.35 -0.55 -1.74
CA ALA A 88 -3.16 -1.83 -2.42
C ALA A 88 -1.98 -2.59 -1.78
N TYR A 89 -2.12 -3.90 -1.65
CA TYR A 89 -1.09 -4.79 -1.11
C TYR A 89 -0.86 -5.93 -2.08
N PHE A 90 0.34 -5.97 -2.66
CA PHE A 90 0.80 -7.05 -3.51
C PHE A 90 1.75 -7.93 -2.70
N GLU A 91 1.54 -9.24 -2.72
CA GLU A 91 2.39 -10.24 -2.07
C GLU A 91 2.88 -11.24 -3.12
N LEU A 92 4.14 -11.65 -3.02
CA LEU A 92 4.78 -12.63 -3.88
C LEU A 92 5.47 -13.69 -3.01
N LEU A 93 5.35 -14.95 -3.42
CA LEU A 93 6.00 -16.12 -2.84
C LEU A 93 7.09 -16.68 -3.77
N PRO A 94 8.09 -17.41 -3.25
CA PRO A 94 9.24 -17.90 -4.04
C PRO A 94 8.90 -18.84 -5.21
N ASP A 95 7.76 -19.51 -5.15
CA ASP A 95 7.24 -20.38 -6.21
C ASP A 95 6.53 -19.60 -7.34
N GLY A 96 6.41 -18.29 -7.20
CA GLY A 96 5.73 -17.41 -8.14
C GLY A 96 4.24 -17.24 -7.88
N GLU A 97 3.69 -17.87 -6.83
CA GLU A 97 2.35 -17.54 -6.36
C GLU A 97 2.32 -16.10 -5.85
N PHE A 98 1.24 -15.39 -6.15
CA PHE A 98 1.05 -14.00 -5.73
C PHE A 98 -0.39 -13.73 -5.34
N ASP A 99 -0.57 -12.72 -4.50
CA ASP A 99 -1.87 -12.17 -4.15
C ASP A 99 -1.86 -10.64 -4.29
N LEU A 100 -3.00 -10.08 -4.68
CA LEU A 100 -3.18 -8.64 -4.82
C LEU A 100 -4.51 -8.23 -4.20
N GLN A 101 -4.41 -7.48 -3.11
CA GLN A 101 -5.54 -7.01 -2.34
C GLN A 101 -5.68 -5.50 -2.44
N PHE A 102 -6.93 -5.02 -2.39
CA PHE A 102 -7.27 -3.61 -2.37
C PHE A 102 -8.18 -3.33 -1.18
N LYS A 103 -8.04 -2.15 -0.58
CA LYS A 103 -9.02 -1.69 0.40
C LYS A 103 -9.20 -0.18 0.35
N LEU A 104 -10.41 0.23 0.70
CA LEU A 104 -10.74 1.61 1.07
C LEU A 104 -10.71 1.68 2.60
N ASP A 105 -9.74 2.40 3.13
CA ASP A 105 -9.51 2.55 4.56
C ASP A 105 -9.94 3.95 5.01
N ASP A 106 -11.06 4.03 5.73
CA ASP A 106 -11.67 5.30 6.14
C ASP A 106 -10.77 6.11 7.09
N ASP A 107 -10.00 5.42 7.95
CA ASP A 107 -9.04 6.09 8.83
C ASP A 107 -7.94 6.78 8.01
N PHE A 108 -7.47 6.11 6.96
CA PHE A 108 -6.48 6.67 6.04
C PHE A 108 -7.07 7.78 5.16
N ALA A 109 -8.31 7.62 4.69
CA ALA A 109 -9.01 8.66 3.92
C ALA A 109 -9.18 9.94 4.74
N TRP A 110 -9.64 9.81 5.99
CA TRP A 110 -9.72 10.93 6.93
C TRP A 110 -8.35 11.57 7.16
N LEU A 111 -7.32 10.77 7.46
CA LEU A 111 -5.97 11.28 7.71
C LEU A 111 -5.41 12.09 6.53
N ASN A 112 -5.76 11.72 5.31
CA ASN A 112 -5.31 12.39 4.08
C ASN A 112 -6.01 13.73 3.83
N GLN A 113 -7.26 13.86 4.27
CA GLN A 113 -8.08 15.07 4.07
C GLN A 113 -7.96 16.07 5.22
N THR A 114 -7.59 15.61 6.41
CA THR A 114 -7.44 16.47 7.60
C THR A 114 -6.24 17.41 7.48
N ASP A 115 -6.46 18.69 7.78
CA ASP A 115 -5.38 19.68 7.89
C ASP A 115 -4.42 19.26 9.02
N ARG A 116 -3.12 19.19 8.69
CA ARG A 116 -2.06 18.81 9.64
C ARG A 116 -1.89 19.80 10.79
N ASN A 117 -2.37 21.03 10.64
CA ASN A 117 -2.35 22.05 11.68
C ASN A 117 -3.65 22.10 12.49
N SER A 118 -4.62 21.23 12.19
CA SER A 118 -5.88 21.18 12.92
C SER A 118 -5.70 20.60 14.33
N PRO A 119 -6.54 20.99 15.30
CA PRO A 119 -6.59 20.36 16.62
C PRO A 119 -6.82 18.85 16.55
N GLU A 120 -7.66 18.40 15.61
CA GLU A 120 -8.00 16.99 15.41
C GLU A 120 -6.78 16.17 15.02
N TYR A 121 -5.99 16.63 14.04
CA TYR A 121 -4.74 15.97 13.66
C TYR A 121 -3.71 16.00 14.80
N SER A 122 -3.60 17.14 15.48
CA SER A 122 -2.65 17.35 16.58
C SER A 122 -2.95 16.47 17.80
N SER A 123 -4.19 15.99 17.93
CA SER A 123 -4.60 15.08 18.99
C SER A 123 -4.14 13.63 18.78
N LEU A 124 -3.75 13.26 17.55
CA LEU A 124 -3.26 11.91 17.26
C LEU A 124 -1.82 11.73 17.70
N ASP A 125 -1.56 10.61 18.39
CA ASP A 125 -0.19 10.21 18.65
C ASP A 125 0.47 9.64 17.38
N GLY A 126 1.80 9.73 17.33
CA GLY A 126 2.57 9.28 16.18
C GLY A 126 2.41 7.79 15.87
N LYS A 127 2.14 6.92 16.87
CA LYS A 127 1.92 5.49 16.64
C LYS A 127 0.58 5.26 15.96
N THR A 128 -0.47 5.98 16.36
CA THR A 128 -1.77 5.95 15.67
C THR A 128 -1.62 6.35 14.21
N ILE A 129 -0.92 7.45 13.92
CA ILE A 129 -0.65 7.89 12.54
C ILE A 129 0.12 6.82 11.75
N LEU A 130 1.16 6.22 12.34
CA LEU A 130 1.94 5.18 11.68
C LEU A 130 1.10 3.92 11.43
N GLN A 131 0.27 3.51 12.39
CA GLN A 131 -0.60 2.36 12.28
C GLN A 131 -1.68 2.57 11.20
N ILE A 132 -2.27 3.76 11.11
CA ILE A 132 -3.19 4.10 10.01
C ILE A 132 -2.50 3.93 8.64
N LYS A 133 -1.19 4.12 8.53
CA LYS A 133 -0.45 3.98 7.27
C LYS A 133 -0.06 2.54 6.91
N THR A 134 -0.19 1.58 7.82
CA THR A 134 0.10 0.17 7.51
C THR A 134 -1.02 -0.47 6.69
N TRP A 135 -0.77 -1.68 6.17
CA TRP A 135 -1.83 -2.47 5.55
C TRP A 135 -2.94 -2.80 6.55
N ASP A 136 -2.60 -3.22 7.78
CA ASP A 136 -3.61 -3.62 8.77
C ASP A 136 -4.51 -2.45 9.20
N GLY A 137 -3.95 -1.23 9.28
CA GLY A 137 -4.68 -0.09 9.80
C GLY A 137 -4.93 -0.22 11.31
N LEU A 138 -5.90 0.53 11.84
CA LEU A 138 -6.24 0.47 13.26
C LEU A 138 -7.06 -0.77 13.60
N ALA A 139 -6.85 -1.33 14.80
CA ALA A 139 -7.63 -2.46 15.28
C ALA A 139 -9.14 -2.12 15.33
N PRO A 140 -10.04 -3.10 15.17
CA PRO A 140 -11.48 -2.85 15.12
C PRO A 140 -12.01 -2.05 16.33
N ASN A 141 -11.50 -2.34 17.53
CA ASN A 141 -11.95 -1.71 18.78
C ASN A 141 -11.25 -0.39 19.12
N THR A 142 -10.35 0.12 18.26
CA THR A 142 -9.69 1.39 18.51
C THR A 142 -10.71 2.55 18.44
N PRO A 143 -10.75 3.46 19.42
CA PRO A 143 -11.61 4.64 19.35
C PRO A 143 -11.27 5.51 18.14
N ARG A 144 -12.28 5.84 17.33
CA ARG A 144 -12.17 6.68 16.13
C ARG A 144 -13.07 7.91 16.24
N PRO A 145 -12.73 8.89 17.09
CA PRO A 145 -13.54 10.10 17.26
C PRO A 145 -13.75 10.88 15.96
N TRP A 146 -12.84 10.72 14.99
CA TRP A 146 -12.91 11.35 13.67
C TRP A 146 -13.85 10.69 12.66
N LEU A 147 -14.27 9.45 12.89
CA LEU A 147 -15.29 8.80 12.06
C LEU A 147 -16.72 9.04 12.57
N LYS A 148 -16.88 9.86 13.61
CA LYS A 148 -18.21 10.26 14.10
C LYS A 148 -18.75 11.38 13.22
N SER A 149 -19.62 11.01 12.29
CA SER A 149 -20.62 11.87 11.65
C SER A 149 -21.87 11.98 12.50
#